data_AF-A0A929UL02-F1
#
_entry.id   AF-A0A929UL02-F1
#
_cell.length_a   1.000
_cell.length_b   1.000
_cell.length_c   1.000
_cell.angle_alpha   90.00
_cell.angle_beta   90.00
_cell.angle_gamma   90.00
#
_symmetry.space_group_name_H-M   'P 1'
#
loop_
_entity.id
_entity.type
_entity.pdbx_description
1 polymer ?
#
loop_
_entity_poly.entity_id
_entity_poly.type
_entity_poly.pdbx_seq_one_letter_code
_entity_poly.pdbx_strand_id
1 'polypeptide(L)'
;MNENTTSPEGKADGFDSRIGFILACIGSAVGMGNLWRFPVLVSAWGGMTFLIPYFIFVVIIASLGVTEEIALGRSTGKGPIGAFAKATEHAGKGASLGEKIGIIPSLGSLALA
;
A
#
# COMPACT_ATOMS: atom_id res chain seq x y z
N MET A 1 -28.90 -4.74 -37.84
CA MET A 1 -28.59 -6.09 -37.31
C MET A 1 -27.12 -6.04 -36.91
N ASN A 2 -26.83 -5.67 -35.66
CA ASN A 2 -26.62 -6.52 -34.45
C ASN A 2 -25.15 -7.03 -34.40
N GLU A 3 -24.28 -6.55 -33.51
CA GLU A 3 -24.18 -6.75 -32.03
C GLU A 3 -23.45 -8.05 -31.63
N ASN A 4 -22.46 -7.91 -30.73
CA ASN A 4 -21.78 -8.97 -29.95
C ASN A 4 -20.82 -9.88 -30.76
N THR A 5 -19.66 -10.37 -30.32
CA THR A 5 -18.76 -10.16 -29.15
C THR A 5 -17.30 -10.16 -29.67
N THR A 6 -16.18 -9.99 -28.96
CA THR A 6 -15.83 -9.76 -27.53
C THR A 6 -14.70 -8.72 -27.46
N SER A 7 -14.62 -7.93 -26.38
CA SER A 7 -13.33 -7.41 -25.89
C SER A 7 -12.65 -8.50 -25.05
N PRO A 8 -11.31 -8.69 -25.04
CA PRO A 8 -10.69 -9.62 -24.10
C PRO A 8 -11.09 -9.23 -22.68
N GLU A 9 -11.78 -10.13 -21.98
CA GLU A 9 -12.20 -9.90 -20.60
C GLU A 9 -10.95 -9.65 -19.76
N GLY A 10 -10.84 -8.44 -19.22
CA GLY A 10 -9.68 -7.96 -18.46
C GLY A 10 -9.53 -8.66 -17.12
N LYS A 11 -9.20 -9.95 -17.16
CA LYS A 11 -8.77 -10.74 -16.00
C LYS A 11 -7.50 -10.10 -15.46
N ALA A 12 -7.62 -9.38 -14.35
CA ALA A 12 -6.48 -8.76 -13.70
C ALA A 12 -5.40 -9.81 -13.40
N ASP A 13 -4.16 -9.53 -13.82
CA ASP A 13 -3.01 -10.42 -13.64
C ASP A 13 -2.72 -10.60 -12.15
N GLY A 14 -3.18 -11.73 -11.61
CA GLY A 14 -2.96 -12.13 -10.23
C GLY A 14 -1.69 -12.97 -10.08
N PHE A 15 -1.09 -12.93 -8.89
CA PHE A 15 0.02 -13.82 -8.56
C PHE A 15 -0.44 -15.28 -8.52
N ASP A 16 0.09 -16.09 -9.43
CA ASP A 16 -0.21 -17.53 -9.55
C ASP A 16 0.23 -18.33 -8.30
N SER A 17 1.30 -17.88 -7.64
CA SER A 17 1.84 -18.51 -6.43
C SER A 17 1.86 -17.57 -5.22
N ARG A 18 1.45 -18.12 -4.06
CA ARG A 18 1.57 -17.44 -2.75
C ARG A 18 3.01 -17.05 -2.42
N ILE A 19 3.99 -17.85 -2.84
CA ILE A 19 5.42 -17.53 -2.64
C ILE A 19 5.81 -16.34 -3.53
N GLY A 20 5.33 -16.30 -4.78
CA GLY A 20 5.55 -15.17 -5.68
C GLY A 20 4.97 -13.86 -5.15
N PHE A 21 3.75 -13.89 -4.60
CA PHE A 21 3.13 -12.74 -3.94
C PHE A 21 3.97 -12.25 -2.74
N ILE A 22 4.34 -13.15 -1.83
CA ILE A 22 5.13 -12.80 -0.63
C ILE A 22 6.50 -12.21 -1.03
N LEU A 23 7.19 -12.80 -2.01
CA LEU A 23 8.47 -12.29 -2.50
C LEU A 23 8.34 -10.91 -3.16
N ALA A 24 7.29 -10.66 -3.92
CA ALA A 24 7.02 -9.34 -4.50
C ALA A 24 6.75 -8.27 -3.42
N CYS A 25 5.96 -8.61 -2.40
CA CYS A 25 5.72 -7.73 -1.24
C CYS A 25 7.02 -7.43 -0.47
N ILE A 26 7.86 -8.45 -0.21
CA ILE A 26 9.15 -8.26 0.47
C ILE A 26 10.09 -7.40 -0.38
N GLY A 27 10.19 -7.66 -1.69
CA GLY A 27 11.00 -6.87 -2.61
C GLY A 27 10.58 -5.40 -2.71
N SER A 28 9.28 -5.12 -2.60
CA SER A 28 8.75 -3.74 -2.54
C SER A 28 8.99 -3.06 -1.19
N ALA A 29 9.03 -3.81 -0.08
CA ALA A 29 9.21 -3.25 1.26
C ALA A 29 10.70 -3.06 1.64
N VAL A 30 11.60 -3.90 1.14
CA VAL A 30 13.03 -3.89 1.48
C VAL A 30 13.83 -3.10 0.45
N GLY A 31 13.78 -1.77 0.57
CA GLY A 31 14.57 -0.86 -0.28
C GLY A 31 16.00 -0.62 0.22
N MET A 32 16.89 -0.20 -0.69
CA MET A 32 18.27 0.25 -0.37
C MET A 32 18.30 1.34 0.72
N GLY A 33 17.28 2.21 0.73
CA GLY A 33 17.09 3.22 1.78
C GLY A 33 17.01 2.62 3.18
N ASN A 34 16.30 1.50 3.38
CA ASN A 34 16.21 0.87 4.71
C ASN A 34 17.54 0.23 5.12
N LEU A 35 18.26 -0.41 4.18
CA LEU A 35 19.57 -1.02 4.46
C LEU A 35 20.64 0.01 4.89
N TRP A 36 20.64 1.20 4.31
CA TRP A 36 21.71 2.20 4.53
C TRP A 36 21.33 3.28 5.55
N ARG A 37 20.05 3.67 5.61
CA ARG A 37 19.57 4.67 6.57
C ARG A 37 19.45 4.10 7.99
N PHE A 38 19.10 2.82 8.14
CA PHE A 38 19.03 2.15 9.43
C PHE A 38 20.36 2.19 10.23
N PRO A 39 21.52 1.71 9.71
CA PRO A 39 22.77 1.76 10.47
C PRO A 39 23.23 3.18 10.77
N VAL A 40 22.97 4.14 9.87
CA VAL A 40 23.30 5.56 10.11
C VAL A 40 22.46 6.15 11.25
N LEU A 41 21.14 5.91 11.30
CA LEU A 41 20.33 6.36 12.43
C LEU A 41 20.68 5.63 13.73
N VAL A 42 20.86 4.31 13.69
CA VAL A 42 21.28 3.53 14.87
C VAL A 42 22.61 4.08 15.42
N SER A 43 23.59 4.36 14.57
CA SER A 43 24.87 4.95 15.01
C SER A 43 24.74 6.38 15.55
N ALA A 44 23.78 7.17 15.07
CA ALA A 44 23.60 8.57 15.50
C ALA A 44 22.76 8.71 16.78
N TRP A 45 21.79 7.84 17.01
CA TRP A 45 20.77 7.97 18.07
C TRP A 45 20.97 7.01 19.26
N GLY A 46 22.23 6.67 19.57
CA GLY A 46 22.57 5.89 20.77
C GLY A 46 22.54 4.36 20.61
N GLY A 47 22.67 3.85 19.40
CA GLY A 47 22.89 2.42 19.14
C GLY A 47 21.72 1.54 19.56
N MET A 48 21.98 0.65 20.51
CA MET A 48 21.02 -0.39 20.93
C MET A 48 19.75 0.20 21.57
N THR A 49 19.84 1.36 22.23
CA THR A 49 18.69 2.01 22.87
C THR A 49 17.66 2.50 21.85
N PHE A 50 18.08 2.85 20.63
CA PHE A 50 17.19 3.22 19.52
C PHE A 50 16.40 2.01 18.98
N LEU A 51 16.96 0.80 19.06
CA LEU A 51 16.32 -0.40 18.53
C LEU A 51 15.04 -0.79 19.28
N ILE A 52 14.98 -0.55 20.60
CA ILE A 52 13.84 -0.93 21.44
C ILE A 52 12.53 -0.24 20.99
N PRO A 53 12.43 1.10 20.93
CA PRO A 53 11.23 1.75 20.39
C PRO A 53 11.05 1.47 18.89
N TYR A 54 12.13 1.37 18.11
CA TYR A 54 12.06 1.07 16.69
C TYR A 54 11.32 -0.25 16.42
N PHE A 55 11.69 -1.35 17.09
CA PHE A 55 11.00 -2.63 16.92
C PHE A 55 9.53 -2.59 17.37
N ILE A 56 9.21 -1.87 18.45
CA ILE A 56 7.83 -1.71 18.91
C ILE A 56 6.98 -1.01 17.84
N PHE A 57 7.43 0.13 17.32
CA PHE A 57 6.71 0.86 16.27
C PHE A 57 6.65 0.07 14.96
N VAL A 58 7.74 -0.60 14.55
CA VAL A 58 7.76 -1.45 13.35
C VAL A 58 6.75 -2.58 13.46
N VAL A 59 6.68 -3.32 14.59
CA VAL A 59 5.73 -4.42 14.75
C VAL A 59 4.28 -3.93 14.74
N ILE A 60 3.99 -2.81 15.43
CA ILE A 60 2.64 -2.23 15.44
C ILE A 60 2.21 -1.77 14.05
N ILE A 61 3.04 -0.95 13.38
CA ILE A 61 2.72 -0.36 12.08
C ILE A 61 2.69 -1.43 10.98
N ALA A 62 3.63 -2.38 10.97
CA ALA A 62 3.63 -3.46 9.99
C ALA A 62 2.43 -4.40 10.18
N SER A 63 2.07 -4.77 11.41
CA SER A 63 0.95 -5.69 11.64
C SER A 63 -0.39 -5.04 11.29
N LEU A 64 -0.63 -3.80 11.71
CA LEU A 64 -1.89 -3.11 11.47
C LEU A 64 -1.98 -2.58 10.03
N GLY A 65 -0.98 -1.82 9.57
CA GLY A 65 -0.99 -1.14 8.28
C GLY A 65 -0.99 -2.10 7.09
N VAL A 66 -0.17 -3.17 7.11
CA VAL A 66 -0.16 -4.15 6.02
C VAL A 66 -1.48 -4.93 5.96
N THR A 67 -2.09 -5.24 7.12
CA THR A 67 -3.40 -5.89 7.17
C THR A 67 -4.49 -4.96 6.63
N GLU A 68 -4.47 -3.68 7.00
CA GLU A 68 -5.40 -2.66 6.49
C GLU A 68 -5.27 -2.48 4.97
N GLU A 69 -4.07 -2.33 4.45
CA GLU A 69 -3.83 -2.07 3.03
C GLU A 69 -4.21 -3.28 2.15
N ILE A 70 -3.92 -4.50 2.59
CA ILE A 70 -4.37 -5.74 1.93
C ILE A 70 -5.90 -5.88 2.02
N ALA A 71 -6.51 -5.57 3.17
CA ALA A 71 -7.97 -5.64 3.33
C ALA A 71 -8.70 -4.61 2.46
N LEU A 72 -8.21 -3.37 2.41
CA LEU A 72 -8.76 -2.27 1.60
C LEU A 72 -8.61 -2.57 0.10
N GLY A 73 -7.44 -3.04 -0.33
CA GLY A 73 -7.20 -3.46 -1.71
C GLY A 73 -8.14 -4.60 -2.15
N ARG A 74 -8.34 -5.61 -1.30
CA ARG A 74 -9.26 -6.72 -1.57
C ARG A 74 -10.74 -6.31 -1.52
N SER A 75 -11.11 -5.36 -0.66
CA SER A 75 -12.50 -4.88 -0.49
C SER A 75 -12.93 -3.96 -1.64
N THR A 76 -12.00 -3.16 -2.17
CA THR A 76 -12.32 -2.14 -3.20
C THR A 76 -11.99 -2.59 -4.62
N GLY A 77 -10.98 -3.45 -4.82
CA GLY A 77 -10.55 -3.91 -6.15
C GLY A 77 -10.06 -2.79 -7.07
N LYS A 78 -9.70 -1.63 -6.52
CA LYS A 78 -9.34 -0.41 -7.26
C LYS A 78 -8.01 0.16 -6.76
N GLY A 79 -7.33 0.91 -7.62
CA GLY A 79 -6.15 1.70 -7.23
C GLY A 79 -6.49 2.79 -6.19
N PRO A 80 -5.49 3.40 -5.53
CA PRO A 80 -5.66 4.18 -4.30
C PRO A 80 -6.76 5.25 -4.36
N ILE A 81 -6.80 6.08 -5.41
CA ILE A 81 -7.84 7.12 -5.58
C ILE A 81 -9.24 6.49 -5.65
N GLY A 82 -9.39 5.38 -6.39
CA GLY A 82 -10.65 4.64 -6.52
C GLY A 82 -11.04 3.86 -5.26
N ALA A 83 -10.06 3.44 -4.44
CA ALA A 83 -10.28 2.81 -3.15
C ALA A 83 -10.80 3.83 -2.12
N PHE A 84 -10.19 5.02 -2.04
CA PHE A 84 -10.68 6.12 -1.18
C PHE A 84 -12.06 6.62 -1.60
N ALA A 85 -12.33 6.76 -2.91
CA ALA A 85 -13.66 7.09 -3.42
C ALA A 85 -14.74 6.09 -2.94
N LYS A 86 -14.47 4.79 -3.11
CA LYS A 86 -15.33 3.68 -2.63
C LYS A 86 -15.51 3.67 -1.11
N ALA A 87 -14.46 3.97 -0.35
CA ALA A 87 -14.52 4.05 1.11
C ALA A 87 -15.41 5.20 1.60
N THR A 88 -15.30 6.40 1.00
CA THR A 88 -16.22 7.51 1.32
C THR A 88 -17.66 7.24 0.88
N GLU A 89 -17.85 6.58 -0.26
CA GLU A 89 -19.17 6.18 -0.77
C GLU A 89 -19.87 5.24 0.22
N HIS A 90 -19.16 4.21 0.73
CA HIS A 90 -19.66 3.35 1.80
C HIS A 90 -19.87 4.10 3.14
N ALA A 91 -19.13 5.17 3.40
CA ALA A 91 -19.29 6.04 4.57
C ALA A 91 -20.36 7.14 4.41
N GLY A 92 -21.16 7.11 3.33
CA GLY A 92 -22.26 8.06 3.09
C GLY A 92 -21.82 9.48 2.72
N LYS A 93 -20.56 9.69 2.34
CA LYS A 93 -20.02 10.97 1.87
C LYS A 93 -19.72 10.88 0.38
N GLY A 94 -20.17 11.87 -0.40
CA GLY A 94 -20.13 11.83 -1.87
C GLY A 94 -18.73 11.55 -2.45
N ALA A 95 -18.67 10.69 -3.47
CA ALA A 95 -17.43 10.12 -4.02
C ALA A 95 -16.35 11.15 -4.41
N SER A 96 -16.75 12.35 -4.87
CA SER A 96 -15.84 13.45 -5.20
C SER A 96 -15.00 13.95 -4.01
N LEU A 97 -15.45 13.74 -2.76
CA LEU A 97 -14.66 14.01 -1.57
C LEU A 97 -13.55 12.96 -1.40
N GLY A 98 -13.87 11.67 -1.61
CA GLY A 98 -12.91 10.57 -1.53
C GLY A 98 -11.83 10.61 -2.60
N GLU A 99 -12.16 11.03 -3.82
CA GLU A 99 -11.16 11.27 -4.87
C GLU A 99 -10.17 12.37 -4.47
N LYS A 100 -10.67 13.50 -3.95
CA LYS A 100 -9.82 14.60 -3.47
C LYS A 100 -8.94 14.20 -2.29
N ILE A 101 -9.48 13.41 -1.35
CA ILE A 101 -8.71 12.88 -0.22
C ILE A 101 -7.67 11.86 -0.71
N GLY A 102 -8.02 10.99 -1.67
CA GLY A 102 -7.13 9.98 -2.24
C GLY A 102 -6.01 10.53 -3.13
N ILE A 103 -6.17 11.74 -3.68
CA ILE A 103 -5.10 12.44 -4.39
C ILE A 103 -3.96 12.79 -3.43
N ILE A 104 -4.23 13.18 -2.18
CA ILE A 104 -3.22 13.60 -1.20
C ILE A 104 -2.13 12.54 -0.95
N PRO A 105 -2.44 11.28 -0.59
CA PRO A 105 -1.42 10.25 -0.42
C PRO A 105 -0.76 9.88 -1.75
N SER A 106 -1.47 9.86 -2.89
CA SER A 106 -0.85 9.55 -4.19
C SER A 106 0.16 10.61 -4.66
N LEU A 107 -0.11 11.89 -4.37
CA LEU A 107 0.81 13.00 -4.64
C LEU A 107 1.97 12.98 -3.66
N GLY A 108 1.71 12.63 -2.39
CA GLY A 108 2.75 12.42 -1.37
C GLY A 108 3.72 11.31 -1.74
N SER A 109 3.22 10.16 -2.22
CA SER A 109 4.08 9.07 -2.71
C SER A 109 4.86 9.46 -3.97
N LEU A 110 4.26 10.25 -4.87
CA LEU A 110 4.93 10.73 -6.10
C LEU A 110 6.00 11.80 -5.81
N ALA A 111 5.85 12.57 -4.72
CA ALA A 111 6.82 13.58 -4.31
C ALA A 111 7.97 13.02 -3.44
N LEU A 112 7.84 11.79 -2.92
CA LEU A 112 8.87 11.09 -2.15
C LEU A 112 9.68 10.05 -2.95
N ALA A 113 9.16 9.65 -4.13
CA ALA A 113 9.78 8.67 -5.02
C ALA A 113 10.87 9.28 -5.91
#